data_AF-A0A5C8MHQ3-F1
#
_entry.id   AF-A0A5C8MHQ3-F1
#
_cell.length_a   1.000
_cell.length_b   1.000
_cell.length_c   1.000
_cell.angle_alpha   90.00
_cell.angle_beta   90.00
_cell.angle_gamma   90.00
#
_symmetry.space_group_name_H-M   'P 1'
#
loop_
_entity.id
_entity.type
_entity.pdbx_description
1 polymer ?
#
loop_
_entity_poly.entity_id
_entity_poly.type
_entity_poly.pdbx_seq_one_letter_code
_entity_poly.pdbx_strand_id
1 'polypeptide(L)'
;MLTRKEKREREKNQNFFFDFVKIQNHFFKDLVDQLKKVKDKRHQSYITYGPETILYTILLKSVFGIKSMRSMTELFNKDECIENIRVVLGLKELNELPHYDTINDFLAKLEPKELETIRIYLIKKLFEKRCLESFRILNKYWPIVFDGTGIHTFKEKHCEHCLRREYKDKETGETKVVYMHHVL
;
A
#
# COMPACT_ATOMS: atom_id res chain seq x y z
N MET A 1 29.38 -1.19 2.67
CA MET A 1 28.09 -1.72 3.17
C MET A 1 28.00 -1.36 4.65
N LEU A 2 26.92 -0.71 5.10
CA LEU A 2 26.78 -0.30 6.51
C LEU A 2 26.56 -1.52 7.42
N THR A 3 27.22 -1.56 8.56
CA THR A 3 26.96 -2.58 9.58
C THR A 3 25.61 -2.35 10.26
N ARG A 4 25.04 -3.39 10.87
CA ARG A 4 23.78 -3.28 11.62
C ARG A 4 23.86 -2.27 12.78
N LYS A 5 25.03 -2.12 13.40
CA LYS A 5 25.26 -1.16 14.49
C LYS A 5 25.25 0.27 13.97
N GLU A 6 26.00 0.55 12.89
CA GLU A 6 26.02 1.87 12.27
C GLU A 6 24.67 2.30 11.73
N LYS A 7 23.88 1.36 11.19
CA LYS A 7 22.50 1.64 10.79
C LYS A 7 21.66 2.11 11.98
N ARG A 8 21.65 1.35 13.09
CA ARG A 8 20.89 1.73 14.30
C ARG A 8 21.32 3.09 14.86
N GLU A 9 22.63 3.37 14.91
CA GLU A 9 23.12 4.66 15.42
C GLU A 9 22.66 5.84 14.55
N ARG A 10 22.63 5.68 13.22
CA ARG A 10 22.12 6.72 12.30
C ARG A 10 20.61 6.94 12.43
N GLU A 11 19.86 5.88 12.71
CA GLU A 11 18.40 5.92 12.78
C GLU A 11 17.87 6.31 14.18
N LYS A 12 18.72 6.29 15.21
CA LYS A 12 18.36 6.46 16.63
C LYS A 12 17.56 7.73 16.95
N ASN A 13 17.82 8.81 16.21
CA ASN A 13 17.17 10.11 16.41
C ASN A 13 16.29 10.53 15.22
N GLN A 14 16.01 9.62 14.28
CA GLN A 14 15.17 9.93 13.11
C GLN A 14 13.70 9.67 13.43
N ASN A 15 12.86 10.67 13.16
CA ASN A 15 11.42 10.51 13.18
C ASN A 15 10.92 10.22 11.77
N PHE A 16 10.97 8.94 11.38
CA PHE A 16 10.56 8.49 10.05
C PHE A 16 9.12 8.85 9.69
N PHE A 17 8.21 8.87 10.68
CA PHE A 17 6.83 9.27 10.44
C PHE A 17 6.74 10.76 10.09
N PHE A 18 7.42 11.62 10.85
CA PHE A 18 7.46 13.05 10.56
C PHE A 18 8.10 13.34 9.20
N ASP A 19 9.21 12.68 8.87
CA ASP A 19 9.86 12.82 7.56
C ASP A 19 8.93 12.37 6.42
N PHE A 20 8.20 11.26 6.61
CA PHE A 20 7.19 10.80 5.66
C PHE A 20 6.08 11.86 5.47
N VAL A 21 5.53 12.39 6.56
CA VAL A 21 4.48 13.44 6.50
C VAL A 21 5.01 14.70 5.81
N LYS A 22 6.25 15.09 6.05
CA LYS A 22 6.90 16.23 5.38
C LYS A 22 7.02 15.99 3.87
N ILE A 23 7.45 14.80 3.45
CA ILE A 23 7.53 14.41 2.04
C ILE A 23 6.13 14.41 1.42
N GLN A 24 5.15 13.79 2.07
CA GLN A 24 3.77 13.78 1.63
C GLN A 24 3.24 15.20 1.43
N ASN A 25 3.40 16.09 2.42
CA ASN A 25 2.89 17.45 2.34
C ASN A 25 3.62 18.28 1.26
N HIS A 26 4.90 18.00 1.03
CA HIS A 26 5.67 18.67 -0.01
C HIS A 26 5.23 18.24 -1.42
N PHE A 27 5.05 16.96 -1.68
CA PHE A 27 4.76 16.43 -3.03
C PHE A 27 3.27 16.26 -3.32
N PHE A 28 2.49 15.86 -2.32
CA PHE A 28 1.12 15.35 -2.45
C PHE A 28 0.19 15.97 -1.39
N LYS A 29 0.15 17.30 -1.33
CA LYS A 29 -0.59 18.05 -0.30
C LYS A 29 -2.06 17.65 -0.15
N ASP A 30 -2.72 17.28 -1.24
CA ASP A 30 -4.15 16.91 -1.25
C ASP A 30 -4.36 15.39 -1.16
N LEU A 31 -3.32 14.62 -0.81
CA LEU A 31 -3.42 13.16 -0.74
C LEU A 31 -4.58 12.72 0.16
N VAL A 32 -4.69 13.29 1.37
CA VAL A 32 -5.76 12.96 2.32
C VAL A 32 -7.14 13.22 1.69
N ASP A 33 -7.31 14.33 0.96
CA ASP A 33 -8.56 14.65 0.29
C ASP A 33 -8.86 13.69 -0.87
N GLN A 34 -7.83 13.17 -1.55
CA GLN A 34 -8.02 12.11 -2.55
C GLN A 34 -8.47 10.80 -1.90
N LEU A 35 -7.91 10.45 -0.74
CA LEU A 35 -8.30 9.23 -0.01
C LEU A 35 -9.76 9.32 0.49
N LYS A 36 -10.18 10.49 0.98
CA LYS A 36 -11.56 10.75 1.44
C LYS A 36 -12.61 10.58 0.34
N LYS A 37 -12.24 10.82 -0.92
CA LYS A 37 -13.15 10.71 -2.08
C LYS A 37 -13.40 9.28 -2.52
N VAL A 38 -12.63 8.32 -2.02
CA VAL A 38 -12.80 6.92 -2.40
C VAL A 38 -14.17 6.42 -1.94
N LYS A 39 -14.90 5.80 -2.86
CA LYS A 39 -16.21 5.24 -2.56
C LYS A 39 -16.11 4.06 -1.60
N ASP A 40 -16.77 4.20 -0.46
CA ASP A 40 -16.88 3.14 0.53
C ASP A 40 -18.19 2.36 0.34
N LYS A 41 -18.07 1.09 -0.07
CA LYS A 41 -19.22 0.19 -0.24
C LYS A 41 -19.63 -0.53 1.04
N ARG A 42 -18.95 -0.29 2.15
CA ARG A 42 -19.37 -0.84 3.45
C ARG A 42 -20.66 -0.18 3.88
N HIS A 43 -21.38 -0.89 4.74
CA HIS A 43 -22.68 -0.47 5.20
C HIS A 43 -22.53 0.70 6.20
N GLN A 44 -22.92 1.91 5.79
CA GLN A 44 -22.56 3.17 6.46
C GLN A 44 -23.01 3.26 7.92
N SER A 45 -24.10 2.58 8.30
CA SER A 45 -24.59 2.52 9.68
C SER A 45 -23.65 1.80 10.65
N TYR A 46 -22.67 1.05 10.15
CA TYR A 46 -21.78 0.20 10.95
C TYR A 46 -20.30 0.62 10.87
N ILE A 47 -19.95 1.71 10.19
CA ILE A 47 -18.56 2.15 10.07
C ILE A 47 -18.20 3.20 11.13
N THR A 48 -17.00 3.09 11.69
CA THR A 48 -16.45 4.01 12.69
C THR A 48 -15.28 4.84 12.17
N TYR A 49 -14.82 4.58 10.95
CA TYR A 49 -13.77 5.32 10.27
C TYR A 49 -14.01 5.32 8.77
N GLY A 50 -13.66 6.44 8.13
CA GLY A 50 -13.79 6.64 6.69
C GLY A 50 -12.72 5.93 5.87
N PRO A 51 -12.89 5.92 4.53
CA PRO A 51 -11.93 5.31 3.61
C PRO A 51 -10.51 5.89 3.73
N GLU A 52 -10.36 7.16 4.09
CA GLU A 52 -9.07 7.79 4.32
C GLU A 52 -8.28 7.14 5.44
N THR A 53 -8.92 6.80 6.56
CA THR A 53 -8.24 6.16 7.68
C THR A 53 -7.77 4.75 7.30
N ILE A 54 -8.60 4.00 6.56
CA ILE A 54 -8.26 2.65 6.10
C ILE A 54 -7.09 2.67 5.14
N LEU A 55 -7.21 3.47 4.08
CA LEU A 55 -6.21 3.54 3.02
C LEU A 55 -4.89 4.11 3.53
N TYR A 56 -4.93 5.11 4.41
CA TYR A 56 -3.74 5.67 5.02
C TYR A 56 -3.03 4.66 5.92
N THR A 57 -3.77 3.87 6.69
CA THR A 57 -3.20 2.79 7.52
C THR A 57 -2.45 1.75 6.66
N ILE A 58 -3.04 1.32 5.54
CA ILE A 58 -2.39 0.40 4.58
C ILE A 58 -1.16 1.04 3.92
N LEU A 59 -1.24 2.33 3.59
CA LEU A 59 -0.12 3.06 3.02
C LEU A 59 1.07 3.06 3.99
N LEU A 60 0.82 3.38 5.27
CA LEU A 60 1.85 3.37 6.31
C LEU A 60 2.45 1.98 6.53
N LYS A 61 1.63 0.92 6.50
CA LYS A 61 2.13 -0.47 6.52
C LYS A 61 3.18 -0.68 5.44
N SER A 62 2.90 -0.20 4.22
CA SER A 62 3.79 -0.35 3.07
C SER A 62 5.06 0.49 3.22
N VAL A 63 4.92 1.75 3.63
CA VAL A 63 6.03 2.69 3.86
C VAL A 63 6.98 2.18 4.94
N PHE A 64 6.45 1.62 6.04
CA PHE A 64 7.25 1.08 7.14
C PHE A 64 7.71 -0.36 6.92
N GLY A 65 7.45 -0.95 5.75
CA GLY A 65 7.90 -2.30 5.41
C GLY A 65 7.28 -3.39 6.29
N ILE A 66 6.10 -3.16 6.87
CA ILE A 66 5.39 -4.14 7.68
C ILE A 66 4.80 -5.20 6.74
N LYS A 67 5.27 -6.43 6.89
CA LYS A 67 5.00 -7.50 5.91
C LYS A 67 3.57 -8.01 5.97
N SER A 68 3.07 -8.31 7.17
CA SER A 68 1.75 -8.92 7.35
C SER A 68 0.69 -7.92 7.82
N MET A 69 -0.58 -8.19 7.51
CA MET A 69 -1.71 -7.38 7.97
C MET A 69 -1.90 -7.48 9.49
N ARG A 70 -1.73 -8.68 10.06
CA ARG A 70 -1.79 -8.91 11.50
C ARG A 70 -0.72 -8.12 12.25
N SER A 71 0.53 -8.16 11.77
CA SER A 71 1.62 -7.38 12.37
C SER A 71 1.37 -5.88 12.28
N MET A 72 0.70 -5.39 11.24
CA MET A 72 0.32 -3.98 11.15
C MET A 72 -0.65 -3.61 12.27
N THR A 73 -1.70 -4.41 12.49
CA THR A 73 -2.63 -4.20 13.61
C THR A 73 -1.88 -4.21 14.95
N GLU A 74 -1.03 -5.22 15.20
CA GLU A 74 -0.29 -5.33 16.46
C GLU A 74 0.69 -4.15 16.67
N LEU A 75 1.42 -3.73 15.63
CA LEU A 75 2.42 -2.65 15.73
C LEU A 75 1.80 -1.26 15.83
N PHE A 76 0.65 -1.03 15.18
CA PHE A 76 -0.05 0.25 15.19
C PHE A 76 -1.06 0.37 16.33
N ASN A 77 -1.29 -0.69 17.12
CA ASN A 77 -2.14 -0.66 18.31
C ASN A 77 -1.47 0.09 19.47
N LYS A 78 -1.36 1.42 19.32
CA LYS A 78 -0.73 2.36 20.25
C LYS A 78 -1.42 3.71 20.16
N ASP A 79 -1.61 4.36 21.31
CA ASP A 79 -2.25 5.69 21.39
C ASP A 79 -1.51 6.72 20.54
N GLU A 80 -0.17 6.66 20.49
CA GLU A 80 0.60 7.59 19.67
C GLU A 80 0.35 7.38 18.18
N CYS A 81 0.10 6.15 17.73
CA CYS A 81 -0.25 5.87 16.33
C CYS A 81 -1.64 6.40 15.98
N ILE A 82 -2.61 6.21 16.87
CA ILE A 82 -3.98 6.72 16.72
C ILE A 82 -3.95 8.25 16.62
N GLU A 83 -3.28 8.92 17.55
CA GLU A 83 -3.21 10.38 17.60
C GLU A 83 -2.46 10.96 16.39
N ASN A 84 -1.33 10.37 16.01
CA ASN A 84 -0.57 10.80 14.84
C ASN A 84 -1.40 10.70 13.55
N ILE A 85 -2.14 9.61 13.36
CA ILE A 85 -3.00 9.43 12.19
C ILE A 85 -4.19 10.40 12.24
N ARG A 86 -4.81 10.60 13.41
CA ARG A 86 -5.89 11.59 13.60
C ARG A 86 -5.47 12.97 13.15
N VAL A 87 -4.30 13.42 13.60
CA VAL A 87 -3.74 14.75 13.28
C VAL A 87 -3.45 14.85 11.79
N VAL A 88 -2.77 13.87 11.19
CA VAL A 88 -2.42 13.94 9.76
C VAL A 88 -3.65 13.90 8.85
N LEU A 89 -4.68 13.15 9.22
CA LEU A 89 -5.92 13.07 8.45
C LEU A 89 -6.86 14.27 8.69
N GLY A 90 -6.54 15.12 9.67
CA GLY A 90 -7.35 16.27 10.06
C GLY A 90 -8.71 15.84 10.62
N LEU A 91 -8.76 14.73 11.35
CA LEU A 91 -9.98 14.21 11.95
C LEU A 91 -10.25 14.89 13.29
N LYS A 92 -11.53 15.18 13.58
CA LYS A 92 -11.91 15.72 14.90
C LYS A 92 -11.60 14.70 15.99
N GLU A 93 -12.06 13.47 15.78
CA GLU A 93 -11.91 12.36 16.71
C GLU A 93 -11.52 11.10 15.94
N LEU A 94 -10.69 10.26 16.56
CA LEU A 94 -10.34 8.93 16.10
C LEU A 94 -10.02 8.11 17.34
N ASN A 95 -10.92 7.21 17.72
CA ASN A 95 -10.75 6.41 18.94
C ASN A 95 -9.85 5.21 18.71
N GLU A 96 -9.93 4.60 17.52
CA GLU A 96 -9.22 3.37 17.19
C GLU A 96 -8.81 3.34 15.72
N LEU A 97 -7.71 2.64 15.45
CA LEU A 97 -7.30 2.32 14.09
C LEU A 97 -8.03 1.08 13.55
N PRO A 98 -8.22 0.98 12.23
CA PRO A 98 -8.92 -0.15 11.65
C PRO A 98 -8.18 -1.47 11.89
N HIS A 99 -8.89 -2.46 12.44
CA HIS A 99 -8.41 -3.83 12.51
C HIS A 99 -8.21 -4.39 11.10
N TYR A 100 -7.27 -5.33 10.93
CA TYR A 100 -6.95 -5.86 9.60
C TYR A 100 -8.15 -6.52 8.90
N ASP A 101 -9.08 -7.10 9.65
CA ASP A 101 -10.31 -7.67 9.08
C ASP A 101 -11.18 -6.61 8.42
N THR A 102 -11.36 -5.45 9.06
CA THR A 102 -12.13 -4.35 8.47
C THR A 102 -11.45 -3.79 7.23
N ILE A 103 -10.12 -3.72 7.25
CA ILE A 103 -9.34 -3.28 6.10
C ILE A 103 -9.53 -4.26 4.93
N ASN A 104 -9.47 -5.57 5.19
CA ASN A 104 -9.67 -6.58 4.17
C ASN A 104 -11.10 -6.57 3.62
N ASP A 105 -12.11 -6.39 4.47
CA ASP A 105 -13.51 -6.27 4.03
C ASP A 105 -13.72 -5.05 3.12
N PHE A 106 -13.11 -3.92 3.48
CA PHE A 106 -13.11 -2.71 2.63
C PHE A 106 -12.44 -2.98 1.28
N LEU A 107 -11.21 -3.50 1.29
CA LEU A 107 -10.43 -3.76 0.07
C LEU A 107 -11.09 -4.80 -0.83
N ALA A 108 -11.73 -5.82 -0.28
CA ALA A 108 -12.41 -6.86 -1.05
C ALA A 108 -13.59 -6.31 -1.90
N LYS A 109 -14.17 -5.18 -1.49
CA LYS A 109 -15.29 -4.52 -2.16
C LYS A 109 -14.88 -3.30 -2.99
N LEU A 110 -13.63 -2.86 -2.84
CA LEU A 110 -13.11 -1.64 -3.44
C LEU A 110 -12.91 -1.82 -4.95
N GLU A 111 -13.46 -0.89 -5.73
CA GLU A 111 -13.23 -0.84 -7.17
C GLU A 111 -11.78 -0.42 -7.47
N PRO A 112 -11.01 -1.18 -8.26
CA PRO A 112 -9.61 -0.84 -8.59
C PRO A 112 -9.44 0.58 -9.16
N LYS A 113 -10.42 1.04 -9.93
CA LYS A 113 -10.45 2.39 -10.54
C LYS A 113 -10.34 3.54 -9.53
N GLU A 114 -10.82 3.33 -8.29
CA GLU A 114 -10.71 4.32 -7.22
C GLU A 114 -9.24 4.53 -6.84
N LEU A 115 -8.45 3.44 -6.75
CA LEU A 115 -7.02 3.51 -6.49
C LEU A 115 -6.22 4.03 -7.69
N GLU A 116 -6.63 3.68 -8.91
CA GLU A 116 -6.02 4.22 -10.13
C GLU A 116 -6.13 5.74 -10.19
N THR A 117 -7.26 6.30 -9.78
CA THR A 117 -7.46 7.76 -9.73
C THR A 117 -6.47 8.44 -8.79
N ILE A 118 -6.23 7.84 -7.62
CA ILE A 118 -5.20 8.33 -6.67
C ILE A 118 -3.81 8.22 -7.29
N ARG A 119 -3.47 7.10 -7.95
CA ARG A 119 -2.18 6.92 -8.63
C ARG A 119 -1.95 7.97 -9.71
N ILE A 120 -2.98 8.26 -10.53
CA ILE A 120 -2.92 9.30 -11.56
C ILE A 120 -2.67 10.67 -10.91
N TYR A 121 -3.32 10.98 -9.80
CA TYR A 121 -3.05 12.20 -9.04
C TYR A 121 -1.58 12.30 -8.61
N LEU A 122 -1.03 11.24 -8.00
CA LEU A 122 0.37 11.21 -7.57
C LEU A 122 1.33 11.43 -8.74
N ILE A 123 1.12 10.73 -9.85
CA ILE A 123 1.96 10.85 -11.05
C ILE A 123 1.90 12.28 -11.61
N LYS A 124 0.70 12.86 -11.74
CA LYS A 124 0.53 14.24 -12.20
C LYS A 124 1.28 15.23 -11.32
N LYS A 125 1.23 15.08 -10.00
CA LYS A 125 1.96 15.96 -9.06
C LYS A 125 3.48 15.88 -9.23
N LEU A 126 4.02 14.70 -9.53
CA LEU A 126 5.45 14.55 -9.83
C LEU A 126 5.85 15.27 -11.13
N PHE A 127 5.00 15.22 -12.16
CA PHE A 127 5.22 15.97 -13.40
C PHE A 127 5.11 17.49 -13.19
N GLU A 128 4.08 17.96 -12.49
CA GLU A 128 3.89 19.39 -12.17
C GLU A 128 5.10 19.98 -11.43
N LYS A 129 5.68 19.21 -10.50
CA LYS A 129 6.88 19.59 -9.74
C LYS A 129 8.20 19.35 -10.47
N ARG A 130 8.15 18.89 -11.72
CA ARG A 130 9.33 18.57 -12.55
C ARG A 130 10.28 17.56 -11.90
N CYS A 131 9.77 16.70 -11.01
CA CYS A 131 10.58 15.71 -10.27
C CYS A 131 11.23 14.70 -11.20
N LEU A 132 10.62 14.47 -12.37
CA LEU A 132 11.09 13.50 -13.34
C LEU A 132 11.97 14.13 -14.43
N GLU A 133 12.14 15.45 -14.48
CA GLU A 133 12.74 16.15 -15.62
C GLU A 133 14.14 15.64 -16.00
N SER A 134 14.95 15.27 -15.01
CA SER A 134 16.29 14.71 -15.22
C SER A 134 16.31 13.35 -15.92
N PHE A 135 15.17 12.66 -15.99
CA PHE A 135 15.03 11.36 -16.65
C PHE A 135 14.67 11.47 -18.14
N ARG A 136 14.56 12.68 -18.71
CA ARG A 136 14.27 12.85 -20.14
C ARG A 136 15.44 12.39 -21.01
N ILE A 137 15.13 11.61 -22.05
CA ILE A 137 16.08 11.26 -23.10
C ILE A 137 16.17 12.42 -24.09
N LEU A 138 17.40 12.85 -24.40
CA LEU A 138 17.69 14.00 -25.27
C LEU A 138 16.97 15.29 -24.84
N ASN A 139 16.69 15.44 -23.54
CA ASN A 139 15.89 16.52 -22.96
C ASN A 139 14.48 16.70 -23.57
N LYS A 140 13.99 15.70 -24.33
CA LYS A 140 12.77 15.80 -25.15
C LYS A 140 11.76 14.70 -24.87
N TYR A 141 12.22 13.46 -24.71
CA TYR A 141 11.33 12.29 -24.63
C TYR A 141 11.27 11.72 -23.22
N TRP A 142 10.07 11.32 -22.81
CA TRP A 142 9.85 10.59 -21.57
C TRP A 142 10.04 9.10 -21.82
N PRO A 143 11.02 8.43 -21.20
CA PRO A 143 11.14 6.98 -21.30
C PRO A 143 9.96 6.33 -20.57
N ILE A 144 9.25 5.43 -21.26
CA ILE A 144 8.23 4.57 -20.67
C ILE A 144 8.79 3.15 -20.70
N VAL A 145 9.03 2.59 -19.53
CA VAL A 145 9.52 1.21 -19.39
C VAL A 145 8.32 0.29 -19.25
N PHE A 146 8.23 -0.69 -20.13
CA PHE A 146 7.29 -1.80 -20.02
C PHE A 146 8.08 -3.01 -19.56
N ASP A 147 7.79 -3.47 -18.34
CA ASP A 147 8.32 -4.71 -17.80
C ASP A 147 7.14 -5.61 -17.47
N GLY A 148 7.12 -6.81 -18.06
CA GLY A 148 6.04 -7.78 -17.85
C GLY A 148 6.34 -8.61 -16.61
N THR A 149 5.50 -8.52 -15.59
CA THR A 149 5.64 -9.37 -14.40
C THR A 149 5.00 -10.73 -14.63
N GLY A 150 5.81 -11.79 -14.72
CA GLY A 150 5.37 -13.13 -15.10
C GLY A 150 4.58 -13.92 -14.04
N ILE A 151 3.62 -14.71 -14.54
CA ILE A 151 2.87 -15.82 -13.91
C ILE A 151 2.24 -15.53 -12.54
N HIS A 152 0.93 -15.25 -12.52
CA HIS A 152 0.13 -15.26 -11.30
C HIS A 152 -0.24 -16.69 -10.89
N THR A 153 -0.21 -17.00 -9.60
CA THR A 153 -0.52 -18.35 -9.07
C THR A 153 -1.86 -18.39 -8.37
N PHE A 154 -2.58 -19.50 -8.54
CA PHE A 154 -3.90 -19.76 -7.98
C PHE A 154 -3.91 -21.14 -7.30
N LYS A 155 -4.71 -21.28 -6.24
CA LYS A 155 -4.97 -22.57 -5.60
C LYS A 155 -5.91 -23.44 -6.44
N GLU A 156 -6.75 -22.81 -7.25
CA GLU A 156 -7.77 -23.46 -8.08
C GLU A 156 -7.64 -22.99 -9.54
N LYS A 157 -8.13 -23.81 -10.48
CA LYS A 157 -8.10 -23.47 -11.91
C LYS A 157 -9.11 -22.35 -12.17
N HIS A 158 -8.65 -21.18 -12.63
CA HIS A 158 -9.53 -20.05 -12.88
C HIS A 158 -9.97 -19.92 -14.36
N CYS A 159 -9.22 -20.49 -15.32
CA CYS A 159 -9.59 -20.52 -16.74
C CYS A 159 -8.92 -21.70 -17.48
N GLU A 160 -9.27 -21.91 -18.75
CA GLU A 160 -8.70 -22.98 -19.58
C GLU A 160 -7.21 -22.82 -19.87
N HIS A 161 -6.70 -21.59 -19.88
CA HIS A 161 -5.30 -21.27 -20.16
C HIS A 161 -4.38 -21.34 -18.92
N CYS A 162 -4.88 -21.81 -17.77
CA CYS A 162 -4.04 -22.02 -16.60
C CYS A 162 -3.01 -23.14 -16.84
N LEU A 163 -1.74 -22.79 -16.69
CA LEU A 163 -0.65 -23.75 -16.47
C LEU A 163 -0.86 -24.47 -15.13
N ARG A 164 -0.51 -25.75 -15.04
CA ARG A 164 -0.66 -26.57 -13.84
C ARG A 164 0.71 -27.10 -13.42
N ARG A 165 1.04 -26.98 -12.13
CA ARG A 165 2.26 -27.54 -11.55
C ARG A 165 1.95 -28.29 -10.27
N GLU A 166 2.47 -29.50 -10.18
CA GLU A 166 2.35 -30.34 -9.00
C GLU A 166 3.66 -30.30 -8.22
N TYR A 167 3.55 -30.14 -6.91
CA TYR A 167 4.65 -30.19 -5.96
C TYR A 167 4.38 -31.35 -5.01
N LYS A 168 5.34 -32.25 -4.88
CA LYS A 168 5.28 -33.32 -3.88
C LYS A 168 6.18 -32.94 -2.72
N ASP A 169 5.59 -32.77 -1.54
CA ASP A 169 6.32 -32.56 -0.32
C ASP A 169 7.15 -33.81 -0.01
N LYS A 170 8.45 -33.64 0.23
CA LYS A 170 9.38 -34.76 0.45
C LYS A 170 9.28 -35.33 1.87
N GLU A 171 8.77 -34.57 2.83
CA GLU A 171 8.67 -34.96 4.23
C GLU A 171 7.29 -35.54 4.55
N THR A 172 6.21 -34.92 4.05
CA THR A 172 4.84 -35.39 4.31
C THR A 172 4.27 -36.29 3.22
N GLY A 173 4.88 -36.30 2.03
CA GLY A 173 4.37 -37.02 0.86
C GLY A 173 3.15 -36.38 0.21
N GLU A 174 2.64 -35.27 0.76
CA GLU A 174 1.46 -34.58 0.25
C GLU A 174 1.73 -33.96 -1.12
N THR A 175 0.74 -34.06 -2.01
CA THR A 175 0.80 -33.46 -3.34
C THR A 175 0.00 -32.17 -3.37
N LYS A 176 0.69 -31.05 -3.60
CA LYS A 176 0.09 -29.73 -3.74
C LYS A 176 0.08 -29.32 -5.21
N VAL A 177 -1.11 -29.03 -5.73
CA VAL A 177 -1.30 -28.51 -7.09
C VAL A 177 -1.38 -26.99 -7.04
N VAL A 178 -0.65 -26.32 -7.92
CA VAL A 178 -0.71 -24.87 -8.12
C VAL A 178 -1.05 -24.59 -9.57
N TYR A 179 -2.03 -23.73 -9.80
CA TYR A 179 -2.39 -23.22 -11.11
C TYR A 179 -1.70 -21.89 -11.35
N MET A 180 -1.36 -21.60 -12.59
CA MET A 180 -0.48 -20.52 -12.98
C MET A 180 -1.02 -19.87 -14.25
N HIS A 181 -0.99 -18.55 -14.37
CA HIS A 181 -1.44 -17.88 -15.59
C HIS A 181 -0.57 -16.67 -15.88
N HIS A 182 -0.19 -16.51 -17.15
CA HIS A 182 0.55 -15.34 -17.58
C HIS A 182 -0.32 -14.09 -17.41
N VAL A 183 0.17 -13.13 -16.64
CA VAL A 183 -0.40 -11.78 -16.53
C VAL A 183 0.57 -10.84 -17.22
N LEU A 184 0.03 -9.94 -18.03
CA LEU A 184 0.72 -8.82 -18.66
C LEU A 184 0.50 -7.56 -17.84
#